data_AF-A0A5R8QK34-F1
#
_entry.id   AF-A0A5R8QK34-F1
#
_cell.length_a   1.000
_cell.length_b   1.000
_cell.length_c   1.000
_cell.angle_alpha   90.00
_cell.angle_beta   90.00
_cell.angle_gamma   90.00
#
_symmetry.space_group_name_H-M   'P 1'
#
loop_
_entity.id
_entity.type
_entity.pdbx_description
1 polymer ?
#
loop_
_entity_poly.entity_id
_entity_poly.type
_entity_poly.pdbx_seq_one_letter_code
_entity_poly.pdbx_strand_id
1 'polypeptide(L)'
;MRFANIVLVAIALGATPQGTTAFARGIKSCKEPVAGSNKAPLISPPHGNVVIGTGRLQFYSAPSVHCAMRGVFVVPGDTLISYAETNDGWVSVMYESPRSANSVMGWVRGHRLRDSGTVGPTQ
;
A
#
# COMPACT_ATOMS: atom_id res chain seq x y z
N MET A 1 24.86 29.42 72.33
CA MET A 1 23.97 29.94 71.27
C MET A 1 24.24 29.10 70.03
N ARG A 2 23.46 28.05 69.73
CA ARG A 2 22.17 28.00 69.00
C ARG A 2 22.28 28.32 67.50
N PHE A 3 22.15 27.26 66.68
CA PHE A 3 21.56 27.12 65.32
C PHE A 3 22.18 27.96 64.17
N ALA A 4 22.14 27.62 62.88
CA ALA A 4 21.97 26.41 62.06
C ALA A 4 22.14 26.89 60.59
N ASN A 5 22.16 25.95 59.64
CA ASN A 5 21.59 26.10 58.28
C ASN A 5 22.38 26.83 57.16
N ILE A 6 22.90 26.09 56.16
CA ILE A 6 22.17 25.69 54.94
C ILE A 6 23.11 24.94 53.97
N VAL A 7 22.62 23.80 53.49
CA VAL A 7 23.15 22.98 52.39
C VAL A 7 22.66 23.56 51.07
N LEU A 8 23.49 23.55 50.02
CA LEU A 8 23.01 23.38 48.64
C LEU A 8 24.14 22.84 47.75
N VAL A 9 24.01 21.56 47.40
CA VAL A 9 24.73 20.89 46.31
C VAL A 9 23.73 20.71 45.17
N ALA A 10 24.10 21.08 43.95
CA ALA A 10 23.44 20.61 42.75
C ALA A 10 24.47 20.38 41.64
N ILE A 11 24.51 19.13 41.18
CA ILE A 11 25.41 18.54 40.21
C ILE A 11 24.97 18.96 38.80
N ALA A 12 25.85 19.60 38.03
CA ALA A 12 25.61 19.85 36.62
C ALA A 12 25.91 18.58 35.79
N LEU A 13 24.86 17.83 35.43
CA LEU A 13 24.92 16.80 34.40
C LEU A 13 24.97 17.46 33.01
N GLY A 14 26.18 17.61 32.46
CA GLY A 14 26.37 17.96 31.05
C GLY A 14 26.46 16.70 30.20
N ALA A 15 25.33 16.25 29.64
CA ALA A 15 25.31 15.19 28.63
C ALA A 15 24.46 15.62 27.43
N THR A 16 25.10 16.06 26.33
CA THR A 16 24.52 15.94 24.99
C THR A 16 25.63 15.78 23.94
N PRO A 17 25.63 14.66 23.21
CA PRO A 17 26.00 14.70 21.80
C PRO A 17 24.71 14.61 20.99
N GLN A 18 24.54 15.62 20.15
CA GLN A 18 23.47 15.76 19.18
C GLN A 18 23.50 14.58 18.22
N GLY A 19 22.56 13.65 18.39
CA GLY A 19 22.21 12.66 17.37
C GLY A 19 21.05 13.19 16.54
N THR A 20 21.31 14.09 15.59
CA THR A 20 20.34 14.45 14.55
C THR A 20 20.23 13.31 13.55
N THR A 21 19.50 12.25 13.88
CA THR A 21 18.95 11.34 12.87
C THR A 21 17.72 11.99 12.24
N ALA A 22 17.98 12.83 11.24
CA ALA A 22 16.97 13.25 10.28
C ALA A 22 16.52 12.05 9.43
N PHE A 23 15.56 11.26 9.93
CA PHE A 23 14.79 10.31 9.14
C PHE A 23 13.30 10.63 9.18
N ALA A 24 12.94 11.87 8.88
CA ALA A 24 11.59 12.21 8.46
C ALA A 24 11.59 12.46 6.95
N ARG A 25 11.91 11.42 6.14
CA ARG A 25 11.49 11.44 4.73
C ARG A 25 9.98 11.25 4.75
N GLY A 26 9.25 12.31 4.41
CA GLY A 26 7.80 12.44 4.59
C GLY A 26 7.04 11.15 4.28
N ILE A 27 6.23 10.71 5.26
CA ILE A 27 5.29 9.60 5.08
C ILE A 27 4.28 10.05 4.03
N LYS A 28 4.48 9.66 2.77
CA LYS A 28 3.43 9.78 1.77
C LYS A 28 2.32 8.84 2.20
N SER A 29 1.18 9.39 2.61
CA SER A 29 0.05 8.62 3.13
C SER A 29 -0.53 7.74 2.02
N CYS A 30 -0.51 6.43 2.22
CA CYS A 30 -1.10 5.44 1.32
C CYS A 30 -2.59 5.30 1.62
N LYS A 31 -3.33 6.35 1.25
CA LYS A 31 -4.79 6.36 1.36
C LYS A 31 -5.41 5.96 0.03
N GLU A 32 -6.13 4.85 0.06
CA GLU A 32 -6.93 4.38 -1.07
C GLU A 32 -8.07 5.35 -1.38
N PRO A 33 -8.33 5.68 -2.66
CA PRO A 33 -9.51 6.44 -3.06
C PRO A 33 -10.79 5.62 -2.84
N VAL A 34 -11.91 6.30 -2.59
CA VAL A 34 -13.22 5.64 -2.52
C VAL A 34 -13.56 5.07 -3.90
N ALA A 35 -13.81 3.76 -3.99
CA ALA A 35 -14.24 3.12 -5.22
C ALA A 35 -15.59 3.71 -5.69
N GLY A 36 -15.69 4.03 -6.98
CA GLY A 36 -16.85 4.72 -7.58
C GLY A 36 -16.81 6.24 -7.47
N SER A 37 -15.78 6.81 -6.85
CA SER A 37 -15.52 8.24 -6.93
C SER A 37 -14.91 8.62 -8.27
N ASN A 38 -14.90 9.91 -8.60
CA ASN A 38 -14.23 10.44 -9.79
C ASN A 38 -12.72 10.13 -9.84
N LYS A 39 -12.10 9.75 -8.72
CA LYS A 39 -10.67 9.37 -8.66
C LYS A 39 -10.44 7.89 -8.96
N ALA A 40 -11.46 7.06 -8.76
CA ALA A 40 -11.44 5.63 -9.00
C ALA A 40 -12.83 5.17 -9.48
N PRO A 41 -13.26 5.54 -10.70
CA PRO A 41 -14.49 5.04 -11.29
C PRO A 41 -14.62 3.52 -11.19
N LEU A 42 -15.84 3.04 -10.91
CA LEU A 42 -16.12 1.61 -10.83
C LEU A 42 -16.07 0.96 -12.21
N ILE A 43 -15.53 -0.25 -12.26
CA ILE A 43 -15.70 -1.20 -13.34
C ILE A 43 -16.89 -2.09 -12.94
N SER A 44 -18.00 -1.96 -13.66
CA SER A 44 -19.25 -2.68 -13.36
C SER A 44 -19.84 -3.31 -14.64
N PRO A 45 -20.07 -4.63 -14.67
CA PRO A 45 -19.69 -5.60 -13.62
C PRO A 45 -18.17 -5.67 -13.45
N PRO A 46 -17.63 -6.29 -12.39
CA PRO A 46 -16.20 -6.55 -12.30
C PRO A 46 -15.71 -7.37 -13.50
N HIS A 47 -14.50 -7.10 -13.97
CA HIS A 47 -13.90 -7.80 -15.12
C HIS A 47 -12.82 -8.77 -14.64
N GLY A 48 -12.76 -9.94 -15.27
CA GLY A 48 -11.61 -10.81 -15.19
C GLY A 48 -10.47 -10.24 -16.04
N ASN A 49 -9.25 -10.35 -15.54
CA ASN A 49 -8.05 -9.92 -16.22
C ASN A 49 -6.97 -10.99 -16.10
N VAL A 50 -6.17 -11.16 -17.15
CA VAL A 50 -4.97 -11.98 -17.12
C VAL A 50 -3.74 -11.09 -17.07
N VAL A 51 -2.81 -11.39 -16.16
CA VAL A 51 -1.54 -10.67 -16.06
C VAL A 51 -0.67 -11.00 -17.27
N ILE A 52 -0.16 -9.96 -17.94
CA ILE A 52 0.70 -10.05 -19.12
C ILE A 52 2.08 -9.39 -18.91
N GLY A 53 2.95 -9.52 -19.92
CA GLY A 53 4.31 -8.99 -19.91
C GLY A 53 5.31 -9.95 -19.26
N THR A 54 6.40 -9.43 -18.71
CA THR A 54 7.48 -10.21 -18.09
C THR A 54 7.71 -9.79 -16.64
N GLY A 55 8.25 -10.71 -15.82
CA GLY A 55 8.57 -10.45 -14.42
C GLY A 55 7.34 -10.25 -13.51
N ARG A 56 7.59 -9.95 -12.25
CA ARG A 56 6.58 -9.82 -11.19
C ARG A 56 5.77 -8.52 -11.34
N LEU A 57 4.46 -8.62 -11.24
CA LEU A 57 3.56 -7.47 -11.12
C LEU A 57 3.31 -7.18 -9.63
N GLN A 58 3.84 -6.05 -9.17
CA GLN A 58 3.78 -5.60 -7.78
C GLN A 58 2.37 -5.11 -7.42
N PHE A 59 1.88 -5.51 -6.24
CA PHE A 59 0.67 -4.96 -5.63
C PHE A 59 0.98 -3.71 -4.79
N TYR A 60 0.04 -2.77 -4.76
CA TYR A 60 0.13 -1.54 -3.99
C TYR A 60 -1.12 -1.34 -3.13
N SER A 61 -0.99 -0.76 -1.95
CA SER A 61 -2.14 -0.50 -1.06
C SER A 61 -2.96 0.74 -1.46
N ALA A 62 -2.44 1.54 -2.39
CA ALA A 62 -3.08 2.70 -2.99
C ALA A 62 -2.48 2.91 -4.39
N PRO A 63 -3.12 3.68 -5.30
CA PRO A 63 -2.63 3.91 -6.67
C PRO A 63 -1.41 4.84 -6.70
N SER A 64 -0.29 4.37 -6.16
CA SER A 64 0.96 5.11 -6.03
C SER A 64 2.15 4.16 -5.89
N VAL A 65 3.23 4.45 -6.62
CA VAL A 65 4.47 3.66 -6.58
C VAL A 65 5.15 3.64 -5.21
N HIS A 66 4.79 4.57 -4.32
CA HIS A 66 5.31 4.62 -2.95
C HIS A 66 4.56 3.69 -1.98
N CYS A 67 3.45 3.10 -2.42
CA CYS A 67 2.56 2.30 -1.58
C CYS A 67 2.72 0.79 -1.83
N ALA A 68 3.93 0.35 -2.15
CA ALA A 68 4.20 -1.04 -2.50
C ALA A 68 3.96 -1.97 -1.30
N MET A 69 3.17 -3.02 -1.51
CA MET A 69 2.95 -4.07 -0.54
C MET A 69 4.11 -5.07 -0.59
N ARG A 70 5.03 -4.98 0.37
CA ARG A 70 6.27 -5.78 0.36
C ARG A 70 5.95 -7.28 0.29
N GLY A 71 6.55 -7.96 -0.69
CA GLY A 71 6.38 -9.41 -0.89
C GLY A 71 5.07 -9.83 -1.55
N VAL A 72 4.19 -8.88 -1.90
CA VAL A 72 2.91 -9.16 -2.55
C VAL A 72 3.01 -8.83 -4.03
N PHE A 73 2.98 -9.86 -4.86
CA PHE A 73 3.04 -9.75 -6.31
C PHE A 73 2.37 -10.95 -6.97
N VAL A 74 2.02 -10.79 -8.23
CA VAL A 74 1.54 -11.85 -9.13
C VAL A 74 2.48 -11.95 -10.34
N VAL A 75 2.34 -13.00 -11.13
CA VAL A 75 3.18 -13.26 -12.31
C VAL A 75 2.33 -13.37 -13.58
N PRO A 76 2.94 -13.26 -14.78
CA PRO A 76 2.21 -13.42 -16.02
C PRO A 76 1.48 -14.76 -16.08
N GLY A 77 0.21 -14.74 -16.50
CA GLY A 77 -0.69 -15.89 -16.51
C GLY A 77 -1.65 -15.96 -15.32
N ASP A 78 -1.36 -15.25 -14.22
CA ASP A 78 -2.29 -15.18 -13.09
C ASP A 78 -3.58 -14.42 -13.49
N THR A 79 -4.72 -14.85 -12.96
CA THR A 79 -6.02 -14.21 -13.17
C THR A 79 -6.37 -13.30 -12.00
N LEU A 80 -6.87 -12.11 -12.31
CA LEU A 80 -7.30 -11.09 -11.36
C LEU A 80 -8.72 -10.65 -11.66
N ILE A 81 -9.41 -10.13 -10.65
CA ILE A 81 -10.72 -9.48 -10.81
C ILE A 81 -10.53 -7.99 -10.60
N SER A 82 -10.88 -7.15 -11.57
CA SER A 82 -10.78 -5.69 -11.47
C SER A 82 -12.09 -5.03 -11.08
N TYR A 83 -12.02 -4.04 -10.18
CA TYR A 83 -13.19 -3.37 -9.58
C TYR A 83 -13.26 -1.87 -9.86
N ALA A 84 -12.12 -1.22 -10.03
CA ALA A 84 -12.05 0.21 -10.29
C ALA A 84 -10.76 0.56 -11.04
N GLU A 85 -10.79 1.64 -11.81
CA GLU A 85 -9.63 2.14 -12.53
C GLU A 85 -9.48 3.65 -12.32
N THR A 86 -8.26 4.12 -12.13
CA THR A 86 -7.95 5.55 -12.07
C THR A 86 -7.59 6.08 -13.46
N ASN A 87 -7.77 7.39 -13.69
CA ASN A 87 -7.43 8.01 -14.97
C ASN A 87 -5.93 7.91 -15.34
N ASP A 88 -5.04 7.68 -14.37
CA ASP A 88 -3.60 7.47 -14.58
C ASP A 88 -3.21 5.98 -14.66
N GLY A 89 -4.19 5.11 -14.91
CA GLY A 89 -3.98 3.71 -15.31
C GLY A 89 -3.62 2.77 -14.16
N TRP A 90 -4.06 3.06 -12.94
CA TRP A 90 -4.05 2.09 -11.85
C TRP A 90 -5.37 1.34 -11.80
N VAL A 91 -5.31 0.04 -11.54
CA VAL A 91 -6.49 -0.81 -11.45
C VAL A 91 -6.54 -1.44 -10.07
N SER A 92 -7.66 -1.28 -9.39
CA SER A 92 -7.97 -2.00 -8.15
C SER A 92 -8.39 -3.42 -8.51
N VAL A 93 -7.70 -4.39 -7.94
CA VAL A 93 -7.83 -5.80 -8.26
C VAL A 93 -7.94 -6.65 -7.00
N MET A 94 -8.60 -7.79 -7.14
CA MET A 94 -8.50 -8.91 -6.22
C MET A 94 -7.81 -10.08 -6.92
N TYR A 95 -6.86 -10.68 -6.22
CA TYR A 95 -6.29 -11.98 -6.55
C TYR A 95 -6.86 -13.00 -5.58
N GLU A 96 -7.46 -14.07 -6.11
CA GLU A 96 -7.82 -15.25 -5.34
C GLU A 96 -6.78 -16.33 -5.61
N SER A 97 -6.13 -16.82 -4.55
CA SER A 97 -5.12 -17.86 -4.71
C SER A 97 -5.79 -19.18 -5.12
N PRO A 98 -5.39 -19.79 -6.25
CA PRO A 98 -5.94 -21.10 -6.64
C PRO A 98 -5.56 -22.22 -5.65
N ARG A 99 -4.54 -21.98 -4.80
CA ARG A 99 -3.97 -22.96 -3.88
C ARG A 99 -4.44 -22.79 -2.44
N SER A 100 -5.12 -21.69 -2.12
CA SER A 100 -5.56 -21.39 -0.75
C SER A 100 -6.81 -20.52 -0.79
N ALA A 101 -7.71 -20.66 0.18
CA ALA A 101 -8.89 -19.78 0.33
C ALA A 101 -8.56 -18.32 0.73
N ASN A 102 -7.34 -17.86 0.49
CA ASN A 102 -6.90 -16.50 0.78
C ASN A 102 -7.05 -15.64 -0.49
N SER A 103 -7.61 -14.45 -0.31
CA SER A 103 -7.61 -13.41 -1.33
C SER A 103 -6.75 -12.23 -0.90
N VAL A 104 -6.25 -11.50 -1.89
CA VAL A 104 -5.49 -10.26 -1.67
C VAL A 104 -6.07 -9.18 -2.56
N MET A 105 -6.41 -8.03 -1.96
CA MET A 105 -6.83 -6.84 -2.69
C MET A 105 -5.68 -5.83 -2.78
N GLY A 106 -5.66 -5.06 -3.86
CA GLY A 106 -4.72 -3.96 -4.01
C GLY A 106 -4.79 -3.32 -5.39
N TRP A 107 -3.83 -2.44 -5.65
CA TRP A 107 -3.70 -1.69 -6.89
C TRP A 107 -2.53 -2.23 -7.71
N VAL A 108 -2.70 -2.33 -9.02
CA VAL A 108 -1.66 -2.70 -9.97
C VAL A 108 -1.66 -1.73 -11.15
N ARG A 109 -0.62 -1.78 -11.98
CA ARG A 109 -0.58 -1.00 -13.23
C ARG A 109 -1.42 -1.68 -14.30
N GLY A 110 -2.43 -0.98 -14.82
CA GLY A 110 -3.42 -1.51 -15.76
C GLY A 110 -2.83 -1.99 -17.08
N HIS A 111 -1.77 -1.36 -17.58
CA HIS A 111 -1.08 -1.81 -18.82
C HIS A 111 -0.47 -3.23 -18.73
N ARG A 112 -0.41 -3.82 -17.52
CA ARG A 112 0.03 -5.20 -17.27
C ARG A 112 -1.13 -6.19 -17.25
N LEU A 113 -2.35 -5.73 -17.50
CA LEU A 113 -3.57 -6.53 -17.52
C LEU A 113 -4.12 -6.61 -18.94
N ARG A 114 -4.59 -7.79 -19.32
CA ARG A 114 -5.42 -7.99 -20.51
C ARG A 114 -6.81 -8.42 -20.04
N ASP A 115 -7.83 -7.68 -20.44
CA ASP A 115 -9.22 -8.02 -20.16
C ASP A 115 -9.55 -9.43 -20.71
N SER A 116 -10.20 -10.25 -19.89
CA SER A 116 -10.69 -11.58 -20.25
C SER A 116 -12.22 -11.68 -20.22
N GLY A 117 -12.92 -10.56 -20.06
CA GLY A 117 -14.37 -10.46 -20.01
C GLY A 117 -14.93 -10.31 -18.60
N THR A 118 -16.24 -10.14 -18.50
CA THR A 118 -16.95 -9.96 -17.23
C THR A 118 -16.89 -11.23 -16.38
N VAL A 119 -16.56 -11.11 -15.09
CA VAL A 119 -16.69 -12.25 -14.16
C VAL A 119 -18.16 -12.39 -13.72
N GLY A 120 -18.79 -13.48 -14.15
CA GLY A 120 -20.12 -13.88 -13.69
C GLY A 120 -20.07 -14.79 -12.46
N PRO A 121 -21.19 -15.04 -11.77
CA PRO A 121 -21.23 -15.98 -10.66
C PRO A 121 -20.83 -17.37 -11.15
N THR A 122 -19.76 -17.93 -10.58
CA THR A 122 -19.45 -19.34 -10.70
C THR A 122 -20.57 -20.11 -10.01
N GLN A 123 -21.41 -20.80 -10.79
CA GLN A 123 -22.43 -21.72 -10.28
C GLN A 123 -21.79 -23.03 -9.81
#